data_AF-A0A2U0S5M4-F1
#
_entry.id   AF-A0A2U0S5M4-F1
#
_cell.length_a   1.000
_cell.length_b   1.000
_cell.length_c   1.000
_cell.angle_alpha   90.00
_cell.angle_beta   90.00
_cell.angle_gamma   90.00
#
_symmetry.space_group_name_H-M   'P 1'
#
loop_
_entity.id
_entity.type
_entity.pdbx_description
1 polymer ?
#
loop_
_entity_poly.entity_id
_entity_poly.type
_entity_poly.pdbx_seq_one_letter_code
_entity_poly.pdbx_strand_id
1 'polypeptide(L)' 'MSTSQPKARFHIRINEQDYLNVTVWAGKADPAAEVIVTQIRRNTGENWETIGRLAVYRSPDGSYSKLPERQE' A
#
# COMPACT_ATOMS: atom_id res chain seq x y z
N MET A 1 -5.30 -20.35 1.11
CA MET A 1 -4.38 -19.50 0.30
C MET A 1 -3.53 -18.72 1.28
N SER A 2 -2.22 -18.96 1.34
CA SER A 2 -1.33 -18.27 2.28
C SER A 2 -1.33 -16.78 1.92
N THR A 3 -1.92 -15.94 2.76
CA THR A 3 -1.84 -14.49 2.62
C THR A 3 -0.39 -14.11 2.93
N SER A 4 0.40 -13.86 1.89
CA SER A 4 1.78 -13.38 2.01
C SER A 4 1.82 -12.26 3.04
N GLN A 5 2.60 -12.40 4.11
CA GLN A 5 2.75 -11.32 5.09
C GLN A 5 3.52 -10.16 4.46
N PRO A 6 3.17 -8.91 4.78
CA PRO A 6 3.93 -7.77 4.28
C PRO A 6 5.36 -7.80 4.85
N LYS A 7 6.33 -7.37 4.03
CA LYS A 7 7.74 -7.16 4.46
C LYS A 7 7.83 -6.06 5.50
N ALA A 8 6.99 -5.03 5.39
CA ALA A 8 6.89 -3.95 6.34
C ALA A 8 5.49 -3.32 6.29
N ARG A 9 5.06 -2.76 7.43
CA ARG A 9 3.81 -2.02 7.54
C ARG A 9 3.97 -0.89 8.55
N PHE A 10 3.63 0.32 8.13
CA PHE A 10 3.66 1.52 8.95
C PHE A 10 2.35 2.29 8.78
N HIS A 11 1.94 3.00 9.83
CA HIS A 11 0.79 3.90 9.76
C HIS A 11 0.99 5.08 10.71
N ILE A 12 0.43 6.22 10.35
CA ILE A 12 0.34 7.40 11.20
C ILE A 12 -1.03 8.05 11.04
N ARG A 13 -1.53 8.65 12.11
CA ARG A 13 -2.68 9.57 12.03
C ARG A 13 -2.18 10.88 11.43
N ILE A 14 -2.83 11.39 10.38
CA ILE A 14 -2.44 12.66 9.73
C ILE A 14 -3.33 13.83 10.15
N ASN A 15 -4.58 13.56 10.52
CA ASN A 15 -5.51 14.51 11.12
C ASN A 15 -6.58 13.75 11.93
N GLU A 16 -7.65 14.42 12.36
CA GLU A 16 -8.68 13.80 13.19
C GLU A 16 -9.36 12.58 12.54
N GLN A 17 -9.51 12.58 11.22
CA GLN A 17 -10.30 11.60 10.48
C GLN A 17 -9.44 10.67 9.61
N ASP A 18 -8.22 11.09 9.25
CA ASP A 18 -7.43 10.42 8.23
C ASP A 18 -6.16 9.75 8.79
N TYR A 19 -5.83 8.59 8.22
CA TYR A 19 -4.62 7.82 8.49
C TYR A 19 -3.84 7.55 7.21
N LEU A 20 -2.55 7.85 7.23
CA LEU A 20 -1.61 7.43 6.19
C LEU A 20 -1.09 6.04 6.52
N ASN A 21 -1.15 5.13 5.55
CA ASN A 21 -0.69 3.76 5.65
C ASN A 21 0.35 3.49 4.57
N VAL A 22 1.45 2.86 4.92
CA VAL A 22 2.46 2.36 3.98
C VAL A 22 2.65 0.87 4.24
N THR A 23 2.46 0.05 3.21
CA THR A 23 2.72 -1.39 3.28
C THR A 23 3.63 -1.82 2.14
N VAL A 24 4.68 -2.57 2.47
CA VAL A 24 5.62 -3.14 1.51
C VAL A 24 5.36 -4.64 1.41
N TRP A 25 5.09 -5.12 0.20
CA TRP A 25 4.88 -6.53 -0.11
C TRP A 25 6.03 -7.05 -0.97
N ALA A 26 6.35 -8.33 -0.86
CA ALA A 26 7.16 -8.98 -1.88
C ALA A 26 6.40 -8.99 -3.22
N GLY A 27 7.12 -8.84 -4.33
CA GLY A 27 6.54 -8.97 -5.66
C GLY A 27 5.94 -10.37 -5.86
N LYS A 28 4.78 -10.44 -6.52
CA LYS A 28 4.12 -11.72 -6.80
C LYS A 28 4.89 -12.54 -7.84
N ALA A 29 5.42 -11.88 -8.86
CA ALA A 29 6.19 -12.51 -9.94
C ALA A 29 7.67 -12.69 -9.58
N ASP A 30 8.23 -11.71 -8.85
CA ASP A 30 9.61 -11.72 -8.38
C ASP A 30 9.63 -11.38 -6.87
N PRO A 31 9.98 -12.34 -6.00
CA PRO A 31 10.06 -12.10 -4.55
C PRO A 31 11.15 -11.11 -4.13
N ALA A 32 12.17 -10.88 -4.97
CA ALA A 32 13.20 -9.87 -4.72
C ALA A 32 12.73 -8.45 -5.05
N ALA A 33 11.66 -8.33 -5.85
CA ALA A 33 10.99 -7.07 -6.08
C ALA A 33 10.05 -6.71 -4.92
N GLU A 34 9.61 -5.45 -4.91
CA GLU A 34 8.71 -4.93 -3.87
C GLU A 34 7.50 -4.22 -4.49
N VAL A 35 6.35 -4.39 -3.86
CA VAL A 35 5.17 -3.57 -4.13
C VAL A 35 4.92 -2.69 -2.91
N ILE A 36 5.12 -1.39 -3.08
CA ILE A 36 4.90 -0.39 -2.05
C ILE A 36 3.49 0.18 -2.26
N VAL A 37 2.61 -0.03 -1.30
CA VAL A 37 1.24 0.50 -1.31
C VAL A 37 1.14 1.58 -0.25
N THR A 38 0.80 2.79 -0.69
CA THR A 38 0.48 3.92 0.18
C THR A 38 -1.01 4.20 0.09
N GLN A 39 -1.69 4.31 1.23
CA GLN A 39 -3.13 4.57 1.30
C GLN A 39 -3.41 5.67 2.32
N ILE A 40 -4.32 6.57 1.97
CA ILE A 40 -4.99 7.44 2.94
C ILE A 40 -6.34 6.80 3.22
N ARG A 41 -6.56 6.44 4.48
CA ARG A 41 -7.83 5.90 4.96
C ARG A 41 -8.53 6.93 5.82
N ARG A 42 -9.78 7.25 5.48
CA ARG A 42 -10.65 8.14 6.24
C ARG A 42 -11.61 7.32 7.11
N ASN A 43 -11.72 7.70 8.37
CA ASN A 43 -12.78 7.21 9.24
C ASN A 43 -14.03 8.09 9.05
N THR A 44 -15.11 7.51 8.51
CA THR A 44 -16.40 8.19 8.33
C THR A 44 -17.34 7.98 9.52
N GLY A 45 -16.84 7.41 10.61
CA GLY A 45 -17.61 7.09 11.83
C GLY A 45 -18.12 5.64 11.80
N GLU A 46 -18.76 5.24 10.71
CA GLU A 46 -19.26 3.87 10.53
C GLU A 46 -18.24 2.95 9.86
N ASN A 47 -17.43 3.49 8.94
CA ASN A 47 -16.53 2.72 8.10
C ASN A 47 -15.19 3.43 7.86
N TRP A 48 -14.23 2.64 7.34
CA TRP A 48 -12.95 3.15 6.89
C TRP A 48 -12.85 3.09 5.36
N GLU A 49 -12.85 4.25 4.74
CA GLU A 49 -12.79 4.40 3.29
C GLU A 49 -11.36 4.70 2.83
N THR A 50 -10.94 4.11 1.70
CA THR A 50 -9.68 4.50 1.06
C THR A 50 -9.94 5.72 0.17
N ILE A 51 -9.58 6.91 0.65
CA ILE A 51 -9.78 8.16 -0.10
C ILE A 51 -8.59 8.51 -1.00
N GLY A 52 -7.50 7.75 -0.89
CA GLY A 52 -6.33 7.88 -1.76
C GLY A 52 -5.51 6.61 -1.73
N ARG A 53 -5.04 6.17 -2.90
CA ARG A 53 -4.20 4.98 -3.02
C ARG A 53 -3.15 5.17 -4.10
N LEU A 54 -1.91 4.86 -3.77
CA LEU A 54 -0.80 4.73 -4.70
C LEU A 54 -0.17 3.35 -4.53
N ALA A 55 0.06 2.67 -5.64
CA ALA A 55 0.85 1.45 -5.66
C ALA A 55 2.05 1.66 -6.59
N VAL A 56 3.24 1.35 -6.10
CA VAL A 56 4.50 1.46 -6.83
C VAL A 56 5.19 0.11 -6.80
N TYR A 57 5.65 -0.34 -7.96
CA TYR A 57 6.55 -1.48 -8.06
C TYR A 57 8.00 -0.97 -8.01
N ARG A 58 8.82 -1.61 -7.18
CA ARG A 58 10.27 -1.41 -7.13
C ARG A 58 10.93 -2.70 -7.60
N SER A 59 11.67 -2.64 -8.69
CA SER A 59 12.45 -3.79 -9.19
C SER A 59 13.67 -4.06 -8.29
N PRO A 60 14.26 -5.26 -8.36
CA PRO A 60 15.45 -5.59 -7.59
C PRO A 60 16.64 -4.66 -7.88
N ASP A 61 16.76 -4.18 -9.13
CA ASP A 61 17.77 -3.20 -9.56
C ASP A 61 17.51 -1.75 -9.09
N GLY A 62 16.37 -1.52 -8.42
CA GLY A 62 16.04 -0.24 -7.81
C GLY A 62 15.25 0.73 -8.69
N SER A 63 14.84 0.34 -9.91
CA SER A 63 13.90 1.15 -10.70
C SER A 63 12.49 1.14 -10.09
N TYR A 64 11.72 2.21 -10.35
CA TYR A 64 10.36 2.38 -9.83
C TYR A 64 9.36 2.57 -10.97
N SER A 65 8.19 1.95 -10.85
CA SER A 65 7.07 2.17 -11.77
C SER A 65 5.73 2.25 -11.02
N LYS A 66 4.87 3.19 -11.44
CA LYS A 66 3.50 3.28 -10.90
C LYS A 66 2.71 2.08 -11.41
N LEU A 67 2.07 1.35 -10.50
CA LEU A 67 1.13 0.30 -10.87
C LEU A 67 -0.24 0.92 -11.20
N PRO A 68 -1.00 0.31 -12.13
CA PRO A 68 -2.32 0.78 -12.46
C PRO A 68 -3.20 0.83 -11.20
N GLU A 69 -4.07 1.84 -11.16
CA GLU A 69 -5.08 1.93 -10.12
C GLU A 69 -6.02 0.74 -10.26
N ARG A 70 -6.29 0.05 -9.15
CA ARG A 70 -7.31 -0.99 -9.14
C ARG A 70 -8.64 -0.26 -9.09
N GLN A 71 -9.45 -0.41 -10.13
CA GLN A 71 -10.88 -0.13 -10.02
C GLN A 71 -11.44 -1.13 -9.01
N GLU A 72 -12.04 -0.62 -7.93
CA GLU A 72 -12.75 -1.43 -6.93
C GLU A 72 -14.06 -1.96 -7.50
#